data_AF-A0A1V4GZW1-F1
#
_entry.id   AF-A0A1V4GZW1-F1
#
_cell.length_a   1.000
_cell.length_b   1.000
_cell.length_c   1.000
_cell.angle_alpha   90.00
_cell.angle_beta   90.00
_cell.angle_gamma   90.00
#
_symmetry.space_group_name_H-M   'P 1'
#
loop_
_entity.id
_entity.type
_entity.pdbx_description
1 polymer ?
#
loop_
_entity_poly.entity_id
_entity_poly.type
_entity_poly.pdbx_seq_one_letter_code
_entity_poly.pdbx_strand_id
1 'polypeptide(L)' 'MVSKIALLDVNVLIALLDNKHKHHALATSWLFEWLIAGNRWASCPITQNGCMRILSLNLFPN' A
#
# COMPACT_ATOMS: atom_id res chain seq x y z
N MET A 1 -1.00 -17.26 -18.79
CA MET A 1 -1.06 -15.80 -18.53
C MET A 1 0.18 -15.43 -17.73
N VAL A 2 0.92 -14.39 -18.09
CA VAL A 2 2.13 -13.98 -17.35
C VAL A 2 1.69 -13.22 -16.10
N SER A 3 2.13 -13.67 -14.92
CA SER A 3 1.89 -12.98 -13.63
C SER A 3 2.67 -11.67 -13.60
N LYS A 4 2.00 -10.55 -13.29
CA LYS A 4 2.64 -9.23 -13.12
C LYS A 4 2.99 -8.98 -11.66
N ILE A 5 4.03 -8.19 -11.41
CA ILE A 5 4.41 -7.71 -10.08
C ILE A 5 4.24 -6.19 -10.03
N ALA A 6 3.38 -5.70 -9.14
CA ALA A 6 3.28 -4.26 -8.85
C ALA A 6 4.28 -3.89 -7.75
N LEU A 7 5.15 -2.91 -8.01
CA LEU A 7 5.97 -2.30 -6.95
C LEU A 7 5.15 -1.20 -6.30
N LEU A 8 4.79 -1.37 -5.03
CA LEU A 8 3.94 -0.39 -4.33
C LEU A 8 4.73 0.86 -3.98
N ASP A 9 4.08 2.02 -4.14
CA ASP A 9 4.59 3.31 -3.67
C ASP A 9 4.23 3.54 -2.19
N VAL A 10 4.87 4.53 -1.56
CA VAL A 10 4.64 4.93 -0.18
C VAL A 10 3.17 5.25 0.07
N ASN A 11 2.52 5.96 -0.85
CA ASN A 11 1.12 6.36 -0.69
C ASN A 11 0.15 5.16 -0.64
N VAL A 12 0.42 4.09 -1.39
CA VAL A 12 -0.40 2.87 -1.38
C VAL A 12 -0.19 2.11 -0.07
N LEU A 13 1.05 2.00 0.41
CA LEU A 13 1.33 1.36 1.69
C LEU A 13 0.64 2.09 2.85
N ILE A 14 0.69 3.43 2.87
CA ILE A 14 -0.01 4.23 3.89
C ILE A 14 -1.52 3.98 3.80
N ALA A 15 -2.11 4.04 2.60
CA ALA A 15 -3.54 3.80 2.42
C ALA A 15 -3.99 2.40 2.86
N LEU A 16 -3.16 1.38 2.65
CA LEU A 16 -3.46 0.00 3.09
C LEU A 16 -3.34 -0.17 4.61
N LEU A 17 -2.40 0.53 5.26
CA LEU A 17 -2.09 0.37 6.68
C LEU A 17 -2.93 1.26 7.60
N ASP A 18 -3.46 2.37 7.11
CA ASP A 18 -4.32 3.29 7.85
C ASP A 18 -5.78 3.17 7.39
N ASN A 19 -6.66 2.67 8.27
CA ASN A 19 -8.08 2.49 7.97
C ASN A 19 -8.89 3.80 7.92
N LYS A 20 -8.35 4.90 8.47
CA LYS A 20 -8.92 6.24 8.39
C LYS A 20 -8.46 6.99 7.15
N HIS A 21 -7.48 6.47 6.42
CA HIS A 21 -7.03 7.06 5.18
C HIS A 21 -8.18 7.07 4.15
N LYS A 22 -8.44 8.23 3.52
CA LYS A 22 -9.53 8.40 2.54
C LYS A 22 -9.51 7.40 1.38
N HIS A 23 -8.36 6.80 1.10
CA HIS A 23 -8.18 5.80 0.03
C HIS A 23 -8.07 4.36 0.55
N HIS A 24 -8.30 4.09 1.83
CA HIS A 24 -8.19 2.74 2.41
C HIS A 24 -9.05 1.72 1.67
N ALA A 25 -10.35 2.00 1.52
CA ALA A 25 -11.26 1.12 0.80
C ALA A 25 -10.83 0.89 -0.65
N LEU A 26 -10.42 1.94 -1.35
CA LEU A 26 -9.97 1.86 -2.75
C LEU A 26 -8.70 1.02 -2.90
N ALA A 27 -7.69 1.26 -2.08
CA ALA A 27 -6.42 0.54 -2.12
C ALA A 27 -6.61 -0.94 -1.78
N THR A 28 -7.43 -1.24 -0.77
CA THR A 28 -7.77 -2.61 -0.37
C THR A 28 -8.54 -3.35 -1.47
N SER A 29 -9.55 -2.73 -2.09
CA SER A 29 -10.29 -3.34 -3.22
C SER A 29 -9.37 -3.63 -4.39
N TRP A 30 -8.54 -2.65 -4.77
CA TRP A 30 -7.58 -2.82 -5.86
C TRP A 30 -6.60 -3.97 -5.58
N LEU A 31 -6.01 -4.03 -4.38
CA LEU A 31 -5.06 -5.08 -4.04
C LEU A 31 -5.73 -6.46 -4.05
N PHE A 32 -6.97 -6.55 -3.55
CA PHE A 32 -7.74 -7.79 -3.57
C PHE A 32 -8.01 -8.28 -5.00
N GLU A 33 -8.53 -7.41 -5.87
CA GLU A 33 -8.78 -7.72 -7.28
C GLU A 33 -7.49 -8.09 -8.02
N TRP A 34 -6.39 -7.36 -7.75
CA TRP A 34 -5.07 -7.62 -8.32
C TRP A 34 -4.55 -9.02 -7.95
N LEU A 35 -4.70 -9.42 -6.68
CA LEU A 35 -4.28 -10.73 -6.19
C LEU A 35 -5.17 -11.85 -6.74
N ILE A 36 -6.49 -11.66 -6.83
CA ILE A 36 -7.41 -12.63 -7.45
C ILE A 36 -7.05 -12.91 -8.90
N ALA A 37 -6.60 -11.89 -9.64
CA ALA A 37 -6.15 -12.04 -11.01
C ALA A 37 -4.81 -12.81 -11.17
N GLY A 38 -4.24 -13.33 -10.07
CA GLY A 38 -2.99 -14.10 -10.08
C GLY A 38 -1.73 -13.24 -10.17
N ASN A 39 -1.86 -11.92 -9.97
CA ASN A 39 -0.72 -11.01 -9.91
C ASN A 39 -0.14 -10.96 -8.49
N ARG A 40 1.07 -10.39 -8.37
CA ARG A 40 1.76 -10.22 -7.09
C ARG A 40 2.12 -8.75 -6.88
N TRP A 41 2.55 -8.44 -5.67
CA TRP A 41 3.11 -7.13 -5.34
C TRP A 41 4.46 -7.27 -4.64
N ALA A 42 5.22 -6.20 -4.66
CA ALA A 42 6.50 -6.06 -3.98
C ALA A 42 6.62 -4.65 -3.39
N SER A 43 7.61 -4.48 -2.52
CA SER A 43 8.05 -3.19 -2.00
C SER A 43 9.58 -3.14 -2.03
N CYS A 44 10.19 -2.04 -1.62
CA CYS A 44 11.63 -1.90 -1.50
C CYS A 44 12.02 -1.07 -0.26
N PRO A 45 13.29 -1.12 0.19
CA PRO A 45 13.71 -0.47 1.43
C PRO A 45 13.39 1.03 1.50
N ILE A 46 13.52 1.76 0.38
CA ILE A 46 13.22 3.20 0.36
C ILE A 46 11.72 3.48 0.52
N THR A 47 10.84 2.69 -0.10
CA THR A 47 9.38 2.79 0.07
C THR A 47 8.96 2.43 1.50
N GLN A 48 9.54 1.36 2.06
CA GLN A 48 9.25 0.94 3.44
C GLN A 48 9.68 2.02 4.46
N ASN A 49 10.88 2.59 4.31
CA ASN A 49 11.35 3.69 5.15
C ASN A 49 10.47 4.94 5.00
N GLY A 50 10.03 5.27 3.79
CA GLY A 50 9.10 6.38 3.54
C GLY A 50 7.75 6.18 4.24
N CYS A 51 7.20 4.97 4.18
CA CYS A 51 5.96 4.63 4.87
C CYS A 51 6.10 4.78 6.40
N MET A 52 7.15 4.19 6.98
CA MET A 52 7.41 4.28 8.43
C MET A 52 7.62 5.72 8.90
N ARG A 53 8.33 6.55 8.11
CA ARG A 53 8.54 7.96 8.43
C ARG A 53 7.23 8.73 8.56
N ILE A 54 6.25 8.47 7.69
CA ILE A 54 4.98 9.18 7.68
C ILE A 54 4.06 8.69 8.80
N LEU A 55 3.89 7.36 8.94
CA LEU A 55 3.04 6.77 9.97
C LEU A 55 3.52 7.04 11.40
N SER A 56 4.81 7.34 11.59
CA SER A 56 5.38 7.65 12.90
C SER A 56 5.31 9.15 13.27
N LEU A 57 4.68 9.99 12.45
CA LEU A 57 4.51 11.41 12.78
C LEU A 57 3.44 11.56 13.87
N ASN A 58 3.74 12.31 14.94
CA ASN A 58 2.76 12.62 16.01
C ASN A 58 1.50 13.36 15.52
N LEU A 59 1.55 13.96 14.33
CA LEU A 59 0.43 14.66 13.68
C LEU A 59 -0.37 13.75 12.74
N PHE A 60 0.07 12.50 12.52
CA PHE A 60 -0.70 11.55 11.73
C PHE A 60 -1.93 11.11 12.55
N PRO A 61 -3.15 11.29 12.01
CA PRO A 61 -4.36 10.99 12.77
C PRO A 61 -4.49 9.48 12.97
N ASN A 62 -4.31 9.02 14.22
CA ASN A 62 -4.65 7.66 14.64
C ASN A 62 -6.15 7.40 14.53
#